data_AF-A0A9W8URP2-F1
#
_entry.id   AF-A0A9W8URP2-F1
#
_cell.length_a   1.000
_cell.length_b   1.000
_cell.length_c   1.000
_cell.angle_alpha   90.00
_cell.angle_beta   90.00
_cell.angle_gamma   90.00
#
_symmetry.space_group_name_H-M   'P 1'
#
loop_
_entity.id
_entity.type
_entity.pdbx_description
1 polymer ?
#
loop_
_entity_poly.entity_id
_entity_poly.type
_entity_poly.pdbx_seq_one_letter_code
_entity_poly.pdbx_strand_id
1 'polypeptide(L)' 'MKDKVVLLTGSSGGIGVETGRALAATGGKVYLGVRDLERGKAALKEILEPGRVELLELDIGSMESVRAAAKTF' A
#
# COMPACT_ATOMS: atom_id res chain seq x y z
N MET A 1 6.03 -1.55 -14.71
CA MET A 1 7.06 -1.11 -13.76
C MET A 1 7.71 -2.32 -13.05
N LYS A 2 8.05 -3.39 -13.77
CA LYS A 2 8.40 -4.69 -13.16
C LYS A 2 9.60 -4.64 -12.22
N ASP A 3 10.59 -3.79 -12.51
CA ASP A 3 11.82 -3.68 -11.70
C ASP A 3 11.78 -2.49 -10.72
N LYS A 4 10.59 -2.01 -10.35
CA LYS A 4 10.40 -0.89 -9.43
C LYS A 4 9.54 -1.29 -8.23
N VAL A 5 9.87 -0.68 -7.10
CA VAL A 5 9.09 -0.74 -5.86
C VAL A 5 8.41 0.61 -5.66
N VAL A 6 7.12 0.60 -5.35
CA VAL A 6 6.30 1.80 -5.14
C VAL A 6 5.67 1.74 -3.76
N LEU A 7 5.81 2.82 -2.98
CA LEU A 7 5.06 3.04 -1.75
C LEU A 7 3.95 4.05 -2.04
N LEU A 8 2.69 3.65 -1.90
CA LEU A 8 1.53 4.53 -2.04
C LEU A 8 0.93 4.82 -0.66
N THR A 9 0.99 6.07 -0.20
CA THR A 9 0.32 6.49 1.03
C THR A 9 -1.16 6.83 0.77
N GLY A 10 -2.01 6.76 1.80
CA GLY A 10 -3.42 7.13 1.69
C GLY A 10 -4.23 6.19 0.77
N SER A 11 -3.83 4.93 0.67
CA SER A 11 -4.37 3.99 -0.33
C SER A 11 -5.79 3.48 -0.04
N SER A 12 -6.31 3.64 1.19
CA SER A 12 -7.61 3.08 1.62
C SER A 12 -8.84 3.95 1.34
N GLY A 13 -8.72 4.99 0.51
CA GLY A 13 -9.86 5.83 0.12
C GLY A 13 -9.59 6.79 -1.03
N GLY A 14 -10.67 7.35 -1.59
CA GLY A 14 -10.62 8.34 -2.68
C GLY A 14 -9.78 7.86 -3.87
N ILE A 15 -8.95 8.76 -4.41
CA ILE A 15 -8.05 8.44 -5.54
C ILE A 15 -7.00 7.38 -5.20
N GLY A 16 -6.71 7.15 -3.92
CA GLY A 16 -5.72 6.16 -3.48
C GLY A 16 -6.12 4.74 -3.86
N VAL A 17 -7.42 4.42 -3.86
CA VAL A 17 -7.91 3.09 -4.24
C VAL A 17 -7.67 2.83 -5.72
N GLU A 18 -8.10 3.75 -6.59
CA GLU A 18 -7.90 3.60 -8.03
C GLU A 18 -6.42 3.66 -8.42
N THR A 19 -5.63 4.50 -7.74
CA THR A 19 -4.17 4.53 -7.93
C THR A 19 -3.55 3.20 -7.57
N GLY A 20 -3.97 2.57 -6.46
CA GLY A 20 -3.55 1.23 -6.08
C GLY A 20 -3.87 0.20 -7.17
N ARG A 21 -5.09 0.22 -7.73
CA ARG A 21 -5.48 -0.68 -8.83
C ARG A 21 -4.62 -0.48 -10.07
N ALA A 22 -4.40 0.78 -10.47
CA ALA A 22 -3.57 1.10 -11.62
C ALA A 22 -2.12 0.64 -11.43
N LEU A 23 -1.54 0.86 -10.24
CA LEU A 23 -0.18 0.42 -9.90
C LEU A 23 -0.05 -1.10 -9.91
N ALA A 24 -1.04 -1.82 -9.35
CA ALA A 24 -1.07 -3.28 -9.32
C ALA A 24 -1.03 -3.89 -10.72
N ALA A 25 -1.68 -3.26 -11.70
CA ALA A 25 -1.69 -3.69 -13.10
C ALA A 25 -0.35 -3.49 -13.82
N THR A 26 0.57 -2.67 -13.30
CA THR A 26 1.86 -2.39 -13.95
C THR A 26 2.91 -3.50 -13.79
N GLY A 27 2.64 -4.50 -12.94
CA GLY A 27 3.55 -5.58 -12.60
C GLY A 27 4.73 -5.21 -11.69
N GLY A 28 4.77 -3.98 -11.16
CA GLY A 28 5.74 -3.59 -10.12
C GLY A 28 5.37 -4.13 -8.74
N LYS A 29 6.30 -4.04 -7.78
CA LYS A 29 6.02 -4.27 -6.36
C LYS A 29 5.41 -3.02 -5.75
N VAL A 30 4.30 -3.15 -5.04
CA VAL A 30 3.49 -2.05 -4.52
C VAL A 30 3.21 -2.30 -3.04
N TYR A 31 3.60 -1.36 -2.20
CA TYR A 31 3.20 -1.27 -0.81
C TYR A 31 2.09 -0.23 -0.69
N LEU A 32 0.93 -0.67 -0.22
CA LEU A 32 -0.29 0.12 -0.04
C LEU A 32 -0.35 0.58 1.41
N GLY A 33 0.19 1.78 1.65
CA GLY A 33 0.23 2.43 2.96
C GLY A 33 -1.18 2.81 3.44
N VAL A 34 -1.60 2.24 4.56
CA VAL A 34 -2.89 2.50 5.21
C VAL A 34 -2.71 2.64 6.71
N ARG A 35 -3.51 3.50 7.35
CA ARG A 35 -3.54 3.62 8.82
C ARG A 35 -4.30 2.47 9.49
N ASP A 36 -5.28 1.92 8.78
CA ASP A 36 -6.16 0.86 9.25
C ASP A 36 -6.10 -0.27 8.22
N LEU A 37 -5.51 -1.39 8.65
CA LEU A 37 -5.32 -2.56 7.80
C LEU A 37 -6.63 -3.22 7.39
N GLU A 38 -7.64 -3.26 8.26
CA GLU A 38 -8.93 -3.88 7.98
C GLU A 38 -9.70 -3.07 6.93
N ARG A 39 -9.71 -1.74 7.07
CA ARG A 39 -10.26 -0.84 6.06
C ARG A 39 -9.51 -0.96 4.73
N GLY A 40 -8.18 -1.00 4.77
CA GLY A 40 -7.35 -1.19 3.59
C GLY A 40 -7.67 -2.50 2.87
N LYS A 41 -7.77 -3.59 3.63
CA LYS A 41 -8.12 -4.92 3.13
C LYS A 41 -9.50 -4.95 2.49
N ALA A 42 -10.51 -4.32 3.11
CA ALA A 42 -11.83 -4.22 2.53
C ALA A 42 -11.83 -3.44 1.19
N ALA A 43 -11.09 -2.32 1.12
CA ALA A 43 -11.06 -1.47 -0.08
C ALA A 43 -10.24 -2.05 -1.24
N LEU A 44 -9.19 -2.84 -0.95
CA LEU A 44 -8.16 -3.23 -1.92
C LEU A 44 -8.07 -4.76 -2.12
N LYS A 45 -8.98 -5.54 -1.51
CA LYS A 45 -8.96 -7.02 -1.53
C LYS A 45 -8.68 -7.63 -2.91
N GLU A 46 -9.29 -7.06 -3.94
CA GLU A 46 -9.25 -7.59 -5.31
C GLU A 46 -7.89 -7.46 -5.99
N ILE A 47 -7.02 -6.58 -5.49
CA ILE A 47 -5.70 -6.32 -6.09
C ILE A 47 -4.53 -6.81 -5.23
N LEU A 48 -4.80 -7.32 -4.03
CA LEU A 48 -3.74 -7.84 -3.15
C LEU A 48 -3.13 -9.09 -3.77
N GLU A 49 -1.80 -9.12 -3.82
CA GLU A 49 -1.02 -10.24 -4.33
C GLU A 49 0.18 -10.42 -3.40
N PRO A 50 0.19 -11.47 -2.56
CA PRO A 50 1.27 -11.70 -1.60
C PRO A 50 2.66 -11.64 -2.26
N GLY A 51 3.58 -10.89 -1.66
CA GLY A 51 4.93 -10.68 -2.19
C GLY A 51 5.05 -9.64 -3.32
N ARG A 52 3.93 -9.14 -3.87
CA ARG A 52 3.94 -8.11 -4.92
C ARG A 52 3.09 -6.88 -4.62
N VAL A 53 1.85 -7.04 -4.18
CA VAL A 53 0.93 -5.95 -3.83
C VAL A 53 0.42 -6.18 -2.43
N GLU A 54 0.99 -5.45 -1.47
CA GLU A 54 0.85 -5.74 -0.04
C GLU A 54 0.38 -4.50 0.72
N LEU A 55 -0.46 -4.70 1.74
CA LEU A 55 -0.81 -3.63 2.66
C LEU A 55 0.37 -3.38 3.60
N LEU A 56 0.61 -2.11 3.90
CA LEU A 56 1.61 -1.68 4.88
C LEU A 56 0.92 -0.75 5.88
N GLU A 57 0.96 -1.10 7.17
CA GLU A 57 0.46 -0.22 8.21
C GLU A 57 1.38 1.01 8.29
N LEU A 58 0.82 2.19 8.04
CA LEU A 58 1.55 3.44 7.96
C LEU A 58 0.65 4.62 8.34
N ASP A 59 0.99 5.26 9.46
CA ASP A 59 0.48 6.57 9.84
C ASP A 59 1.56 7.63 9.70
N ILE A 60 1.41 8.50 8.69
CA ILE A 60 2.32 9.61 8.42
C ILE A 60 2.33 10.69 9.51
N GLY A 61 1.30 10.71 10.38
CA GLY A 61 1.25 11.57 11.55
C GLY A 61 2.11 11.07 12.71
N SER A 62 2.60 9.83 12.66
CA SER A 62 3.41 9.20 13.72
C SER A 62 4.79 8.79 13.20
N MET A 63 5.83 9.47 13.67
CA MET A 63 7.22 9.11 13.31
C MET A 63 7.62 7.72 13.81
N GLU A 64 6.97 7.21 14.86
CA GLU A 64 7.14 5.82 15.29
C GLU A 64 6.58 4.84 14.25
N SER A 65 5.34 5.07 13.79
CA SER A 65 4.72 4.27 12.72
C SER A 65 5.53 4.31 11.43
N VAL A 66 5.98 5.50 11.00
CA VAL A 66 6.85 5.66 9.83
C VAL A 66 8.12 4.82 9.95
N ARG A 67 8.79 4.86 11.11
CA ARG A 67 10.00 4.06 11.36
C ARG A 67 9.72 2.56 11.43
N ALA A 68 8.56 2.14 11.94
CA ALA A 68 8.15 0.75 11.94
C ALA A 68 7.91 0.24 10.51
N ALA A 69 7.13 0.97 9.72
CA ALA A 69 6.83 0.65 8.33
C ALA A 69 8.10 0.56 7.46
N ALA A 70 9.05 1.48 7.68
CA ALA A 70 10.33 1.49 6.95
C ALA A 70 11.23 0.26 7.23
N LYS A 71 10.98 -0.49 8.31
CA LYS A 71 11.68 -1.76 8.58
C LYS A 71 11.05 -2.95 7.86
N THR A 72 9.82 -2.79 7.35
CA THR A 72 9.03 -3.83 6.66
C THR A 72 9.01 -3.62 5.14
N PHE A 73 9.31 -2.39 4.69
CA PHE A 73 9.54 -2.02 3.29
C PHE A 73 10.81 -2.65 2.72
#